data_AF-A0A1I8HRY0-F1
#
_entry.id   AF-A0A1I8HRY0-F1
#
_cell.length_a   1.000
_cell.length_b   1.000
_cell.length_c   1.000
_cell.angle_alpha   90.00
_cell.angle_beta   90.00
_cell.angle_gamma   90.00
#
_symmetry.space_group_name_H-M   'P 1'
#
loop_
_entity.id
_entity.type
_entity.pdbx_description
1 polymer ?
#
loop_
_entity_poly.entity_id
_entity_poly.type
_entity_poly.pdbx_seq_one_letter_code
_entity_poly.pdbx_strand_id
1 'polypeptide(L)'
;MMSTCDLESERLRKEGNGLFFISKRLSRPEHKRKKLWTALDFYKAGLTAARVPKDRSLCLKNSAVAHKDLCILEWRRGALHQGLEPLSLLYDFNEPSYLEAAANIFMDYAGRLLRLSISLDKSVHYSRAVGFIAEMTFPIQEAEKLLFRNVNLLACMESELATLREDQRLQAAILRSRHDLAQGKGFLQNLCEDGAEKMVALSLVSDDGLDIVLEAEICSTIGNLYLNFFNAESSAERHLKRCVELVLCYLSNDLTGSRCMPWFAAAERGLRELQERRAKRRDEERLAELEAAGVLADLKANWERGSEHFLRHIYEKYPPRPVEGQPARTPPDASKPLKKQLMIALTHYHPDKVDKSDRRWYYTCEEITKYLNSFFEVTKG
;
A
#
# COMPACT_ATOMS: atom_id res chain seq x y z
N MET A 1 -47.71 33.82 -21.20
CA MET A 1 -47.51 35.08 -20.43
C MET A 1 -47.18 34.67 -19.00
N MET A 2 -46.04 35.10 -18.45
CA MET A 2 -45.73 34.87 -17.03
C MET A 2 -46.70 35.69 -16.16
N SER A 3 -47.18 35.11 -15.06
CA SER A 3 -48.01 35.83 -14.10
C SER A 3 -47.18 36.93 -13.42
N THR A 4 -47.82 38.02 -12.99
CA THR A 4 -47.16 39.11 -12.23
C THR A 4 -46.44 38.59 -10.98
N CYS A 5 -46.95 37.51 -10.37
CA CYS A 5 -46.28 36.83 -9.24
C CYS A 5 -45.00 36.08 -9.65
N ASP A 6 -44.95 35.53 -10.87
CA ASP A 6 -43.76 34.81 -11.36
C ASP A 6 -42.62 35.79 -11.66
N LEU A 7 -42.97 36.98 -12.18
CA LEU A 7 -42.02 38.09 -12.37
C LEU A 7 -41.42 38.57 -11.05
N GLU A 8 -42.21 38.56 -9.97
CA GLU A 8 -41.77 39.01 -8.65
C GLU A 8 -40.79 38.03 -7.99
N SER A 9 -41.08 36.73 -8.03
CA SER A 9 -40.14 35.69 -7.56
C SER A 9 -38.80 35.76 -8.31
N GLU A 10 -38.84 35.92 -9.64
CA GLU A 10 -37.64 36.03 -10.45
C GLU A 10 -36.83 37.30 -10.12
N ARG A 11 -37.51 38.44 -9.92
CA ARG A 11 -36.88 39.71 -9.53
C ARG A 11 -36.16 39.58 -8.18
N LEU A 12 -36.85 39.10 -7.15
CA LEU A 12 -36.30 38.90 -5.82
C LEU A 12 -35.09 37.94 -5.84
N ARG A 13 -35.19 36.85 -6.60
CA ARG A 13 -34.07 35.91 -6.79
C ARG A 13 -32.87 36.58 -7.47
N LYS A 14 -33.08 37.41 -8.49
CA LYS A 14 -32.00 38.16 -9.17
C LYS A 14 -31.33 39.18 -8.23
N GLU A 15 -32.11 39.85 -7.39
CA GLU A 15 -31.59 40.77 -6.38
C GLU A 15 -30.73 40.05 -5.33
N GLY A 16 -31.22 38.90 -4.84
CA GLY A 16 -30.44 38.02 -3.96
C GLY A 16 -29.13 37.56 -4.62
N ASN A 17 -29.16 37.16 -5.90
CA ASN A 17 -27.96 36.78 -6.65
C ASN A 17 -26.95 37.95 -6.73
N GLY A 18 -27.43 39.17 -7.00
CA GLY A 18 -26.58 40.36 -7.03
C GLY A 18 -25.83 40.57 -5.72
N LEU A 19 -26.53 40.47 -4.59
CA LEU A 19 -25.94 40.58 -3.26
C LEU A 19 -24.97 39.43 -2.95
N PHE A 20 -25.33 38.21 -3.35
CA PHE A 20 -24.46 37.05 -3.22
C PHE A 20 -23.14 37.25 -3.99
N PHE A 21 -23.19 37.70 -5.25
CA PHE A 21 -21.98 37.99 -6.04
C PHE A 21 -21.15 39.13 -5.45
N ILE A 22 -21.80 40.17 -4.91
CA ILE A 22 -21.09 41.24 -4.18
C ILE A 22 -20.35 40.64 -2.98
N SER A 23 -20.96 39.73 -2.22
CA SER A 23 -20.32 39.09 -1.07
C SER A 23 -19.01 38.37 -1.43
N LYS A 24 -18.92 37.80 -2.64
CA LYS A 24 -17.71 37.10 -3.12
C LYS A 24 -16.54 38.03 -3.37
N ARG A 25 -16.79 39.30 -3.67
CA ARG A 25 -15.77 40.32 -3.98
C ARG A 25 -15.28 41.10 -2.76
N LEU A 26 -15.99 41.01 -1.64
CA LEU A 26 -15.62 41.71 -0.42
C LEU A 26 -14.42 41.04 0.25
N SER A 27 -13.59 41.81 0.95
CA SER A 27 -12.47 41.29 1.75
C SER A 27 -12.85 41.10 3.21
N ARG A 28 -13.59 42.06 3.79
CA ARG A 28 -13.98 42.08 5.20
C ARG A 28 -15.09 41.05 5.52
N PRO A 29 -14.87 40.12 6.47
CA PRO A 29 -15.87 39.11 6.85
C PRO A 29 -17.24 39.67 7.24
N GLU A 30 -17.28 40.76 7.99
CA GLU A 30 -18.54 41.37 8.46
C GLU A 30 -19.39 41.89 7.31
N HIS A 31 -18.75 42.46 6.29
CA HIS A 31 -19.46 42.92 5.10
C HIS A 31 -19.96 41.74 4.26
N LYS A 32 -19.19 40.64 4.18
CA LYS A 32 -19.65 39.39 3.56
C LYS A 32 -20.89 38.85 4.25
N ARG A 33 -20.83 38.73 5.59
CA ARG A 33 -21.92 38.27 6.45
C ARG A 33 -23.19 39.08 6.19
N LYS A 34 -23.10 40.42 6.24
CA LYS A 34 -24.24 41.30 5.98
C LYS A 34 -24.86 41.04 4.61
N LYS A 35 -24.04 40.92 3.56
CA LYS A 35 -24.54 40.65 2.19
C LYS A 35 -25.16 39.26 2.03
N LEU A 36 -24.61 38.25 2.68
CA LEU A 36 -25.15 36.88 2.66
C LEU A 36 -26.50 36.79 3.38
N TRP A 37 -26.65 37.43 4.55
CA TRP A 37 -27.95 37.52 5.24
C TRP A 37 -29.01 38.21 4.39
N THR A 38 -28.68 39.38 3.82
CA THR A 38 -29.64 40.08 2.96
C THR A 38 -29.98 39.26 1.71
N ALA A 39 -29.01 38.56 1.10
CA ALA A 39 -29.29 37.68 -0.03
C ALA A 39 -30.25 36.53 0.34
N LEU A 40 -30.07 35.95 1.52
CA LEU A 40 -30.96 34.93 2.07
C LEU A 40 -32.39 35.47 2.23
N ASP A 41 -32.57 36.66 2.81
CA ASP A 41 -33.89 37.30 2.97
C ASP A 41 -34.60 37.45 1.62
N PHE A 42 -33.87 37.87 0.58
CA PHE A 42 -34.40 37.98 -0.78
C PHE A 42 -34.81 36.62 -1.36
N TYR A 43 -34.02 35.57 -1.15
CA TYR A 43 -34.41 34.24 -1.62
C TYR A 43 -35.62 33.67 -0.86
N LYS A 44 -35.76 33.97 0.44
CA LYS A 44 -36.93 33.60 1.23
C LYS A 44 -38.18 34.29 0.73
N ALA A 45 -38.12 35.61 0.50
CA ALA A 45 -39.21 36.36 -0.10
C ALA A 45 -39.56 35.83 -1.50
N GLY A 46 -38.54 35.56 -2.34
CA GLY A 46 -38.73 34.98 -3.67
C GLY A 46 -39.40 33.62 -3.63
N LEU A 47 -39.06 32.78 -2.65
CA LEU A 47 -39.69 31.47 -2.45
C LEU A 47 -41.18 31.59 -2.09
N THR A 48 -41.54 32.56 -1.22
CA THR A 48 -42.93 32.85 -0.88
C THR A 48 -43.72 33.36 -2.09
N ALA A 49 -43.07 34.11 -3.00
CA ALA A 49 -43.69 34.61 -4.22
C ALA A 49 -43.78 33.57 -5.36
N ALA A 50 -42.95 32.53 -5.34
CA ALA A 50 -42.83 31.55 -6.42
C ALA A 50 -44.10 30.68 -6.57
N ARG A 51 -44.75 30.77 -7.74
CA ARG A 51 -45.88 29.89 -8.09
C ARG A 51 -45.49 28.75 -9.05
N VAL A 52 -44.35 28.89 -9.72
CA VAL A 52 -43.82 27.87 -10.64
C VAL A 52 -42.78 27.00 -9.91
N PRO A 53 -42.87 25.65 -10.01
CA PRO A 53 -41.93 24.73 -9.36
C PRO A 53 -40.46 25.01 -9.69
N LYS A 54 -40.18 25.43 -10.93
CA LYS A 54 -38.82 25.80 -11.38
C LYS A 54 -38.22 26.95 -10.57
N ASP A 55 -38.96 28.05 -10.40
CA ASP A 55 -38.47 29.21 -9.66
C ASP A 55 -38.34 28.92 -8.18
N ARG A 56 -39.26 28.13 -7.63
CA ARG A 56 -39.16 27.61 -6.26
C ARG A 56 -37.84 26.84 -6.07
N SER A 57 -37.55 25.89 -6.96
CA SER A 57 -36.30 25.11 -6.94
C SER A 57 -35.05 25.99 -7.03
N LEU A 58 -35.06 27.02 -7.88
CA LEU A 58 -33.93 27.95 -8.01
C LEU A 58 -33.72 28.79 -6.75
N CYS A 59 -34.79 29.30 -6.12
CA CYS A 59 -34.71 30.03 -4.84
C CYS A 59 -34.16 29.14 -3.71
N LEU A 60 -34.59 27.87 -3.65
CA LEU A 60 -34.07 26.90 -2.68
C LEU A 60 -32.58 26.64 -2.86
N LYS A 61 -32.13 26.35 -4.09
CA LYS A 61 -30.71 26.13 -4.42
C LYS A 61 -29.86 27.34 -4.06
N ASN A 62 -30.30 28.53 -4.45
CA ASN A 62 -29.59 29.77 -4.16
C ASN A 62 -29.48 30.05 -2.66
N SER A 63 -30.58 29.82 -1.92
CA SER A 63 -30.60 29.93 -0.45
C SER A 63 -29.62 28.97 0.19
N ALA A 64 -29.60 27.73 -0.28
CA ALA A 64 -28.71 26.69 0.23
C ALA A 64 -27.23 27.01 -0.03
N VAL A 65 -26.87 27.53 -1.22
CA VAL A 65 -25.50 27.99 -1.51
C VAL A 65 -25.09 29.15 -0.60
N ALA A 66 -25.95 30.16 -0.44
CA ALA A 66 -25.67 31.32 0.41
C ALA A 66 -25.55 30.93 1.88
N HIS A 67 -26.39 30.01 2.35
CA HIS A 67 -26.32 29.46 3.71
C HIS A 67 -25.01 28.74 3.94
N LYS A 68 -24.58 27.85 3.04
CA LYS A 68 -23.28 27.18 3.14
C LYS A 68 -22.12 28.17 3.25
N ASP A 69 -22.09 29.20 2.41
CA ASP A 69 -21.02 30.22 2.45
C ASP A 69 -21.04 31.05 3.75
N LEU A 70 -22.22 31.30 4.29
CA LEU A 70 -22.37 31.96 5.60
C LEU A 70 -21.83 31.06 6.72
N CYS A 71 -22.20 29.78 6.76
CA CYS A 71 -21.70 28.87 7.79
C CYS A 71 -20.17 28.71 7.71
N ILE A 72 -19.58 28.60 6.51
CA ILE A 72 -18.12 28.55 6.33
C ILE A 72 -17.44 29.81 6.89
N LEU A 73 -18.03 30.99 6.64
CA LEU A 73 -17.50 32.27 7.11
C LEU A 73 -17.46 32.33 8.64
N GLU A 74 -18.50 31.81 9.29
CA GLU A 74 -18.63 31.82 10.75
C GLU A 74 -17.77 30.76 11.43
N TRP A 75 -17.67 29.57 10.83
CA TRP A 75 -16.77 28.52 11.28
C TRP A 75 -15.31 29.01 11.31
N ARG A 76 -14.85 29.66 10.24
CA ARG A 76 -13.48 30.21 10.14
C ARG A 76 -13.18 31.33 11.14
N ARG A 77 -14.20 31.98 11.72
CA ARG A 77 -14.02 32.99 12.77
C ARG A 77 -13.93 32.40 14.18
N GLY A 78 -14.07 31.07 14.33
CA GLY A 78 -14.13 30.41 15.65
C GLY A 78 -15.44 30.65 16.40
N ALA A 79 -16.47 31.22 15.76
CA ALA A 79 -17.74 31.56 16.39
C ALA A 79 -18.52 30.31 16.86
N LEU A 80 -18.31 29.16 16.21
CA LEU A 80 -18.86 27.85 16.61
C LEU A 80 -18.17 27.23 17.84
N HIS A 81 -17.02 27.74 18.28
CA HIS A 81 -16.35 27.32 19.52
C HIS A 81 -16.70 28.21 20.73
N GLN A 82 -17.36 29.35 20.52
CA GLN A 82 -17.68 30.32 21.58
C GLN A 82 -19.15 30.28 22.03
N GLY A 83 -19.87 29.17 21.84
CA GLY A 83 -21.24 29.02 22.33
C GLY A 83 -22.26 29.98 21.73
N LEU A 84 -21.94 30.61 20.59
CA LEU A 84 -22.96 31.30 19.77
C LEU A 84 -23.88 30.24 19.18
N GLU A 85 -25.19 30.43 19.31
CA GLU A 85 -26.21 29.54 18.77
C GLU A 85 -25.87 29.15 17.32
N PRO A 86 -25.89 27.85 16.97
CA PRO A 86 -25.70 27.39 15.61
C PRO A 86 -26.54 28.22 14.63
N LEU A 87 -25.94 28.78 13.58
CA LEU A 87 -26.66 29.62 12.60
C LEU A 87 -27.84 28.90 11.94
N SER A 88 -27.80 27.58 11.92
CA SER A 88 -28.92 26.74 11.51
C SER A 88 -30.18 27.03 12.33
N LEU A 89 -30.09 27.46 13.60
CA LEU A 89 -31.22 27.90 14.44
C LEU A 89 -31.70 29.32 14.11
N LEU A 90 -30.82 30.19 13.60
CA LEU A 90 -31.16 31.57 13.24
C LEU A 90 -31.89 31.69 11.90
N TYR A 91 -31.79 30.69 11.03
CA TYR A 91 -32.49 30.67 9.75
C TYR A 91 -33.49 29.51 9.69
N ASP A 92 -34.72 29.79 10.13
CA ASP A 92 -35.83 28.84 10.22
C ASP A 92 -36.40 28.50 8.84
N PHE A 93 -35.74 27.55 8.17
CA PHE A 93 -36.26 26.84 7.00
C PHE A 93 -36.38 25.36 7.33
N ASN A 94 -37.57 24.93 7.73
CA ASN A 94 -37.89 23.51 7.95
C ASN A 94 -38.52 22.85 6.71
N GLU A 95 -38.51 23.54 5.56
CA GLU A 95 -39.02 22.95 4.32
C GLU A 95 -38.12 21.77 3.89
N PRO A 96 -38.68 20.56 3.69
CA PRO A 96 -37.88 19.38 3.36
C PRO A 96 -36.98 19.58 2.14
N SER A 97 -37.51 20.22 1.09
CA SER A 97 -36.79 20.51 -0.16
C SER A 97 -35.60 21.47 0.03
N TYR A 98 -35.68 22.37 1.01
CA TYR A 98 -34.56 23.23 1.39
C TYR A 98 -33.49 22.45 2.15
N LEU A 99 -33.91 21.69 3.15
CA LEU A 99 -33.01 20.90 4.00
C LEU A 99 -32.20 19.92 3.14
N GLU A 100 -32.86 19.24 2.20
CA GLU A 100 -32.22 18.37 1.23
C GLU A 100 -31.21 19.11 0.35
N ALA A 101 -31.60 20.26 -0.23
CA ALA A 101 -30.70 21.04 -1.08
C ALA A 101 -29.48 21.57 -0.32
N ALA A 102 -29.66 21.99 0.94
CA ALA A 102 -28.59 22.47 1.80
C ALA A 102 -27.65 21.34 2.23
N ALA A 103 -28.18 20.19 2.66
CA ALA A 103 -27.39 19.02 3.02
C ALA A 103 -26.53 18.55 1.84
N ASN A 104 -27.13 18.42 0.64
CA ASN A 104 -26.41 18.06 -0.59
C ASN A 104 -25.25 19.00 -0.89
N ILE A 105 -25.44 20.32 -0.73
CA ILE A 105 -24.38 21.31 -0.99
C ILE A 105 -23.21 21.17 0.00
N PHE A 106 -23.48 20.83 1.26
CA PHE A 106 -22.44 20.56 2.24
C PHE A 106 -21.71 19.25 1.93
N MET A 107 -22.44 18.19 1.59
CA MET A 107 -21.86 16.91 1.18
C MET A 107 -20.99 17.05 -0.08
N ASP A 108 -21.45 17.80 -1.08
CA ASP A 108 -20.67 18.15 -2.27
C ASP A 108 -19.39 18.91 -1.92
N TYR A 109 -19.45 19.79 -0.93
CA TYR A 109 -18.28 20.53 -0.46
C TYR A 109 -17.27 19.58 0.22
N ALA A 110 -17.74 18.67 1.09
CA ALA A 110 -16.89 17.64 1.68
C ALA A 110 -16.23 16.76 0.59
N GLY A 111 -16.99 16.31 -0.40
CA GLY A 111 -16.46 15.53 -1.51
C GLY A 111 -15.42 16.28 -2.36
N ARG A 112 -15.54 17.61 -2.51
CA ARG A 112 -14.50 18.43 -3.17
C ARG A 112 -13.23 18.52 -2.33
N LEU A 113 -13.34 18.68 -1.02
CA LEU A 113 -12.18 18.70 -0.10
C LEU A 113 -11.43 17.36 -0.14
N LEU A 114 -12.16 16.24 -0.15
CA LEU A 114 -11.58 14.91 -0.30
C LEU A 114 -10.77 14.79 -1.60
N ARG A 115 -11.36 15.17 -2.75
CA ARG A 115 -10.66 15.14 -4.05
C ARG A 115 -9.41 16.02 -4.06
N LEU A 116 -9.47 17.20 -3.45
CA LEU A 116 -8.31 18.07 -3.31
C LEU A 116 -7.22 17.41 -2.46
N SER A 117 -7.58 16.80 -1.32
CA SER A 117 -6.65 16.02 -0.50
C SER A 117 -5.97 14.90 -1.29
N ILE A 118 -6.75 14.06 -1.98
CA ILE A 118 -6.22 12.93 -2.78
C ILE A 118 -5.29 13.43 -3.89
N SER A 119 -5.64 14.53 -4.56
CA SER A 119 -4.77 15.09 -5.61
C SER A 119 -3.44 15.62 -5.06
N LEU A 120 -3.45 16.21 -3.86
CA LEU A 120 -2.25 16.76 -3.21
C LEU A 120 -1.39 15.70 -2.54
N ASP A 121 -1.99 14.58 -2.12
CA ASP A 121 -1.27 13.41 -1.61
C ASP A 121 -0.28 12.85 -2.65
N LYS A 122 -0.57 13.00 -3.95
CA LYS A 122 0.35 12.63 -5.03
C LYS A 122 1.52 13.60 -5.21
N SER A 123 1.53 14.75 -4.55
CA SER A 123 2.42 15.88 -4.88
C SER A 123 3.07 16.56 -3.67
N VAL A 124 3.77 15.84 -2.79
CA VAL A 124 4.70 16.35 -1.73
C VAL A 124 4.12 17.42 -0.74
N HIS A 125 2.88 17.90 -0.93
CA HIS A 125 2.23 18.96 -0.17
C HIS A 125 1.36 18.38 0.95
N TYR A 126 1.94 17.47 1.74
CA TYR A 126 1.24 16.68 2.75
C TYR A 126 0.50 17.54 3.79
N SER A 127 1.12 18.62 4.27
CA SER A 127 0.50 19.53 5.25
C SER A 127 -0.82 20.13 4.75
N ARG A 128 -0.89 20.42 3.45
CA ARG A 128 -2.09 20.97 2.81
C ARG A 128 -3.16 19.90 2.58
N ALA A 129 -2.77 18.68 2.23
CA ALA A 129 -3.69 17.55 2.10
C ALA A 129 -4.37 17.22 3.45
N VAL A 130 -3.59 17.17 4.53
CA VAL A 130 -4.10 16.97 5.91
C VAL A 130 -5.07 18.09 6.29
N GLY A 131 -4.74 19.34 5.96
CA GLY A 131 -5.63 20.48 6.18
C GLY A 131 -7.01 20.27 5.57
N PHE A 132 -7.09 19.83 4.31
CA PHE A 132 -8.38 19.59 3.65
C PHE A 132 -9.20 18.46 4.28
N ILE A 133 -8.56 17.39 4.76
CA ILE A 133 -9.26 16.31 5.47
C ILE A 133 -9.78 16.79 6.83
N ALA A 134 -9.02 17.63 7.54
CA ALA A 134 -9.52 18.25 8.76
C ALA A 134 -10.71 19.20 8.47
N GLU A 135 -10.69 19.92 7.35
CA GLU A 135 -11.79 20.80 6.93
C GLU A 135 -13.08 20.03 6.59
N MET A 136 -13.04 18.73 6.26
CA MET A 136 -14.23 17.92 5.94
C MET A 136 -15.18 17.72 7.12
N THR A 137 -14.68 17.78 8.37
CA THR A 137 -15.50 17.58 9.56
C THR A 137 -16.66 18.58 9.62
N PHE A 138 -16.40 19.83 9.26
CA PHE A 138 -17.38 20.90 9.28
C PHE A 138 -18.57 20.66 8.34
N PRO A 139 -18.40 20.49 7.00
CA PRO A 139 -19.52 20.24 6.12
C PRO A 139 -20.28 18.96 6.44
N ILE A 140 -19.60 17.89 6.86
CA ILE A 140 -20.26 16.65 7.26
C ILE A 140 -21.21 16.92 8.44
N GLN A 141 -20.72 17.58 9.50
CA GLN A 141 -21.54 17.92 10.66
C GLN A 141 -22.69 18.88 10.33
N GLU A 142 -22.50 19.85 9.43
CA GLU A 142 -23.59 20.75 9.03
C GLU A 142 -24.65 20.04 8.18
N ALA A 143 -24.25 19.12 7.29
CA ALA A 143 -25.20 18.27 6.57
C ALA A 143 -26.03 17.42 7.55
N GLU A 144 -25.39 16.78 8.53
CA GLU A 144 -26.06 16.01 9.56
C GLU A 144 -27.09 16.85 10.32
N LYS A 145 -26.69 18.04 10.81
CA LYS A 145 -27.60 18.92 11.57
C LYS A 145 -28.85 19.30 10.78
N LEU A 146 -28.72 19.50 9.47
CA LEU A 146 -29.85 19.80 8.60
C LEU A 146 -30.74 18.58 8.42
N LEU A 147 -30.16 17.40 8.21
CA LEU A 147 -30.90 16.15 8.03
C LEU A 147 -31.60 15.69 9.31
N PHE A 148 -31.01 15.90 10.49
CA PHE A 148 -31.63 15.59 11.79
C PHE A 148 -32.95 16.33 12.03
N ARG A 149 -33.22 17.44 11.32
CA ARG A 149 -34.50 18.15 11.39
C ARG A 149 -35.64 17.40 10.70
N ASN A 150 -35.33 16.40 9.88
CA ASN A 150 -36.31 15.61 9.16
C ASN A 150 -35.86 14.15 9.05
N VAL A 151 -36.45 13.29 9.88
CA VAL A 151 -36.11 11.86 10.00
C VAL A 151 -36.19 11.12 8.66
N ASN A 152 -37.15 11.45 7.80
CA ASN A 152 -37.30 10.80 6.50
C ASN A 152 -36.13 11.15 5.55
N LEU A 153 -35.72 12.43 5.53
CA LEU A 153 -34.56 12.88 4.76
C LEU A 153 -33.26 12.27 5.28
N LEU A 154 -33.10 12.19 6.60
CA LEU A 154 -31.96 11.52 7.21
C LEU A 154 -31.85 10.07 6.73
N ALA A 155 -32.94 9.30 6.78
CA ALA A 155 -32.95 7.91 6.32
C ALA A 155 -32.59 7.77 4.83
N CYS A 156 -32.98 8.73 3.98
CA CYS A 156 -32.63 8.70 2.55
C CYS A 156 -31.14 9.00 2.29
N MET A 157 -30.50 9.83 3.11
CA MET A 157 -29.15 10.35 2.85
C MET A 157 -28.07 9.80 3.80
N GLU A 158 -28.47 9.03 4.82
CA GLU A 158 -27.57 8.48 5.85
C GLU A 158 -26.45 7.64 5.25
N SER A 159 -26.75 6.83 4.22
CA SER A 159 -25.75 5.99 3.56
C SER A 159 -24.65 6.84 2.91
N GLU A 160 -25.00 7.88 2.17
CA GLU A 160 -24.03 8.75 1.50
C GLU A 160 -23.19 9.53 2.52
N LEU A 161 -23.81 9.96 3.61
CA LEU A 161 -23.12 10.65 4.69
C LEU A 161 -22.16 9.73 5.45
N ALA A 162 -22.56 8.47 5.67
CA ALA A 162 -21.69 7.44 6.23
C ALA A 162 -20.49 7.15 5.31
N THR A 163 -20.70 7.07 3.99
CA THR A 163 -19.60 6.95 3.02
C THR A 163 -18.61 8.12 3.13
N LEU A 164 -19.09 9.37 3.19
CA LEU A 164 -18.20 10.53 3.32
C LEU A 164 -17.40 10.54 4.63
N ARG A 165 -18.00 10.10 5.74
CA ARG A 165 -17.29 9.94 7.02
C ARG A 165 -16.20 8.87 6.92
N GLU A 166 -16.52 7.75 6.30
CA GLU A 166 -15.55 6.66 6.15
C GLU A 166 -14.42 7.05 5.21
N ASP A 167 -14.72 7.72 4.09
CA ASP A 167 -13.71 8.26 3.19
C ASP A 167 -12.78 9.27 3.88
N GLN A 168 -13.34 10.15 4.73
CA GLN A 168 -12.55 11.08 5.56
C GLN A 168 -11.61 10.30 6.50
N ARG A 169 -12.14 9.27 7.18
CA ARG A 169 -11.39 8.44 8.13
C ARG A 169 -10.23 7.71 7.44
N LEU A 170 -10.52 7.04 6.33
CA LEU A 170 -9.55 6.28 5.54
C LEU A 170 -8.45 7.20 5.00
N GLN A 171 -8.82 8.33 4.38
CA GLN A 171 -7.82 9.26 3.86
C GLN A 171 -6.97 9.90 4.96
N ALA A 172 -7.54 10.18 6.14
CA ALA A 172 -6.78 10.63 7.30
C ALA A 172 -5.77 9.56 7.75
N ALA A 173 -6.16 8.28 7.77
CA ALA A 173 -5.28 7.18 8.13
C ALA A 173 -4.13 7.01 7.12
N ILE A 174 -4.41 7.09 5.81
CA ILE A 174 -3.39 7.05 4.75
C ILE A 174 -2.38 8.19 4.93
N LEU A 175 -2.85 9.42 5.11
CA LEU A 175 -1.97 10.59 5.26
C LEU A 175 -1.07 10.50 6.50
N ARG A 176 -1.61 10.04 7.64
CA ARG A 176 -0.82 9.78 8.87
C ARG A 176 0.27 8.74 8.61
N SER A 177 -0.11 7.62 8.00
CA SER A 177 0.81 6.53 7.69
C SER A 177 1.95 6.96 6.77
N ARG A 178 1.66 7.79 5.76
CA ARG A 178 2.69 8.37 4.88
C ARG A 178 3.62 9.32 5.61
N HIS A 179 3.08 10.18 6.47
CA HIS A 179 3.87 11.07 7.31
C HIS A 179 4.84 10.28 8.19
N ASP A 180 4.34 9.25 8.86
CA ASP A 180 5.14 8.43 9.77
C ASP A 180 6.21 7.62 9.02
N LEU A 181 5.89 7.11 7.83
CA LEU A 181 6.87 6.49 6.95
C LEU A 181 7.96 7.47 6.51
N ALA A 182 7.60 8.70 6.10
CA ALA A 182 8.56 9.71 5.69
C ALA A 182 9.48 10.13 6.84
N GLN A 183 8.92 10.33 8.03
CA GLN A 183 9.67 10.63 9.24
C GLN A 183 10.61 9.47 9.62
N GLY A 184 10.12 8.23 9.55
CA GLY A 184 10.91 7.03 9.78
C GLY A 184 12.09 6.92 8.81
N LYS A 185 11.86 7.14 7.51
CA LYS A 185 12.94 7.14 6.48
C LYS A 185 13.97 8.25 6.71
N GLY A 186 13.53 9.47 7.01
CA GLY A 186 14.45 10.58 7.33
C GLY A 186 15.28 10.29 8.58
N PHE A 187 14.71 9.61 9.56
CA PHE A 187 15.45 9.18 10.75
C PHE A 187 16.44 8.06 10.45
N LEU A 188 16.08 7.06 9.63
CA LEU A 188 16.99 5.99 9.19
C LEU A 188 18.22 6.54 8.45
N GLN A 189 18.07 7.61 7.67
CA GLN A 189 19.22 8.29 7.05
C GLN A 189 20.17 8.92 8.07
N ASN A 190 19.68 9.25 9.27
CA ASN A 190 20.44 9.90 10.34
C ASN A 190 20.89 8.92 11.44
N LEU A 191 20.36 7.68 11.45
CA LEU A 191 20.64 6.66 12.45
C LEU A 191 21.91 5.90 12.09
N CYS A 192 23.02 6.35 12.67
CA CYS A 192 24.22 5.53 12.77
C CYS A 192 24.22 4.59 13.99
N GLU A 193 23.34 4.66 15.00
CA GLU A 193 23.58 3.79 16.19
C GLU A 193 22.42 3.38 17.14
N ASP A 194 21.16 3.82 17.03
CA ASP A 194 20.15 3.40 18.04
C ASP A 194 18.68 3.30 17.55
N GLY A 195 18.41 2.28 16.72
CA GLY A 195 17.19 2.20 15.88
C GLY A 195 16.06 1.27 16.36
N ALA A 196 16.19 0.60 17.50
CA ALA A 196 15.27 -0.50 17.87
C ALA A 196 13.92 -0.05 18.43
N GLU A 197 13.88 0.98 19.29
CA GLU A 197 12.66 1.32 20.06
C GLU A 197 11.57 2.03 19.26
N LYS A 198 11.89 2.61 18.09
CA LYS A 198 10.91 3.35 17.25
C LYS A 198 10.33 2.52 16.11
N MET A 199 10.79 1.28 15.94
CA MET A 199 10.36 0.33 14.92
C MET A 199 8.90 -0.15 15.14
N VAL A 200 8.43 -0.11 16.39
CA VAL A 200 7.04 -0.42 16.79
C VAL A 200 6.03 0.54 16.14
N ALA A 201 6.41 1.79 15.87
CA ALA A 201 5.51 2.76 15.25
C ALA A 201 5.18 2.41 13.79
N LEU A 202 6.11 1.80 13.05
CA LEU A 202 5.91 1.39 11.65
C LEU A 202 5.11 0.09 11.52
N SER A 203 5.18 -0.82 12.50
CA SER A 203 4.37 -2.07 12.47
C SER A 203 2.92 -1.85 12.89
N LEU A 204 2.65 -0.86 13.75
CA LEU A 204 1.29 -0.50 14.19
C LEU A 204 0.44 0.16 13.10
N VAL A 205 1.05 0.57 11.99
CA VAL A 205 0.34 1.14 10.86
C VAL A 205 -0.51 0.09 10.14
N SER A 206 -0.16 -1.20 10.20
CA SER A 206 -0.71 -2.23 9.29
C SER A 206 -2.15 -2.71 9.56
N ASP A 207 -2.82 -2.30 10.65
CA ASP A 207 -4.02 -3.03 11.11
C ASP A 207 -5.38 -2.50 10.66
N ASP A 208 -5.49 -1.38 9.92
CA ASP A 208 -6.80 -0.92 9.43
C ASP A 208 -6.74 -0.16 8.08
N GLY A 209 -7.37 -0.74 7.04
CA GLY A 209 -7.91 0.00 5.88
C GLY A 209 -6.91 0.78 5.01
N LEU A 210 -5.64 0.39 4.99
CA LEU A 210 -4.59 1.11 4.27
C LEU A 210 -4.59 0.84 2.76
N ASP A 211 -4.14 1.87 2.02
CA ASP A 211 -3.70 1.74 0.63
C ASP A 211 -2.66 0.61 0.53
N ILE A 212 -3.01 -0.42 -0.22
CA ILE A 212 -2.19 -1.63 -0.45
C ILE A 212 -0.77 -1.27 -0.93
N VAL A 213 -0.64 -0.19 -1.71
CA VAL A 213 0.65 0.30 -2.19
C VAL A 213 1.51 0.79 -1.02
N LEU A 214 0.90 1.49 -0.07
CA LEU A 214 1.59 2.01 1.11
C LEU A 214 1.98 0.89 2.07
N GLU A 215 1.11 -0.10 2.29
CA GLU A 215 1.44 -1.30 3.08
C GLU A 215 2.65 -2.05 2.48
N ALA A 216 2.66 -2.22 1.15
CA ALA A 216 3.77 -2.86 0.45
C ALA A 216 5.09 -2.09 0.61
N GLU A 217 5.05 -0.76 0.49
CA GLU A 217 6.22 0.11 0.69
C GLU A 217 6.77 0.05 2.12
N ILE A 218 5.88 0.06 3.13
CA ILE A 218 6.24 -0.11 4.54
C ILE A 218 6.90 -1.47 4.75
N CYS A 219 6.32 -2.54 4.21
CA CYS A 219 6.86 -3.90 4.31
C CYS A 219 8.27 -4.00 3.70
N SER A 220 8.50 -3.39 2.53
CA SER A 220 9.83 -3.32 1.93
C SER A 220 10.83 -2.62 2.84
N THR A 221 10.44 -1.47 3.40
CA THR A 221 11.31 -0.65 4.27
C THR A 221 11.69 -1.42 5.53
N ILE A 222 10.71 -2.02 6.23
CA ILE A 222 10.92 -2.82 7.43
C ILE A 222 11.76 -4.06 7.14
N GLY A 223 11.48 -4.76 6.04
CA GLY A 223 12.22 -5.98 5.68
C GLY A 223 13.69 -5.72 5.41
N ASN A 224 14.00 -4.64 4.68
CA ASN A 224 15.39 -4.22 4.45
C ASN A 224 16.09 -3.76 5.73
N LEU A 225 15.37 -3.15 6.66
CA LEU A 225 15.92 -2.77 7.97
C LEU A 225 16.33 -4.02 8.78
N TYR A 226 15.44 -5.02 8.85
CA TYR A 226 15.77 -6.30 9.49
C TYR A 226 16.95 -7.00 8.84
N LEU A 227 17.05 -6.94 7.51
CA LEU A 227 18.14 -7.59 6.77
C LEU A 227 19.49 -6.91 7.00
N ASN A 228 19.53 -5.58 6.85
CA ASN A 228 20.79 -4.84 6.73
C ASN A 228 21.34 -4.39 8.09
N PHE A 229 20.47 -4.13 9.07
CA PHE A 229 20.89 -3.59 10.37
C PHE A 229 20.78 -4.61 11.48
N PHE A 230 19.64 -5.30 11.58
CA PHE A 230 19.41 -6.27 12.66
C PHE A 230 19.92 -7.68 12.34
N ASN A 231 20.29 -7.93 11.08
CA ASN A 231 20.66 -9.26 10.58
C ASN A 231 19.64 -10.36 10.95
N ALA A 232 18.36 -9.98 11.06
CA ALA A 232 17.26 -10.85 11.49
C ALA A 232 16.54 -11.45 10.28
N GLU A 233 17.18 -12.44 9.65
CA GLU A 233 16.78 -12.96 8.34
C GLU A 233 15.33 -13.46 8.26
N SER A 234 14.83 -14.15 9.29
CA SER A 234 13.44 -14.67 9.30
C SER A 234 12.41 -13.54 9.32
N SER A 235 12.67 -12.48 10.08
CA SER A 235 11.80 -11.29 10.13
C SER A 235 11.89 -10.50 8.83
N ALA A 236 13.09 -10.32 8.30
CA ALA A 236 13.30 -9.70 7.00
C ALA A 236 12.50 -10.44 5.90
N GLU A 237 12.68 -11.76 5.78
CA GLU A 237 11.99 -12.56 4.77
C GLU A 237 10.47 -12.42 4.86
N ARG A 238 9.89 -12.43 6.07
CA ARG A 238 8.46 -12.29 6.28
C ARG A 238 7.93 -10.99 5.65
N HIS A 239 8.54 -9.86 5.98
CA HIS A 239 8.09 -8.55 5.48
C HIS A 239 8.37 -8.38 3.99
N LEU A 240 9.54 -8.83 3.51
CA LEU A 240 9.88 -8.74 2.10
C LEU A 240 8.96 -9.60 1.22
N LYS A 241 8.58 -10.81 1.67
CA LYS A 241 7.58 -11.64 0.97
C LYS A 241 6.21 -10.97 0.95
N ARG A 242 5.77 -10.41 2.08
CA ARG A 242 4.49 -9.68 2.15
C ARG A 242 4.45 -8.52 1.13
N CYS A 243 5.53 -7.74 1.01
CA CYS A 243 5.64 -6.72 -0.03
C CYS A 243 5.42 -7.29 -1.44
N VAL A 244 6.06 -8.42 -1.77
CA VAL A 244 5.93 -9.06 -3.09
C VAL A 244 4.52 -9.59 -3.32
N GLU A 245 3.94 -10.27 -2.34
CA GLU A 245 2.58 -10.82 -2.39
C GLU A 245 1.53 -9.72 -2.60
N LEU A 246 1.63 -8.60 -1.86
CA LEU A 246 0.71 -7.46 -2.02
C LEU A 246 0.75 -6.91 -3.45
N VAL A 247 1.93 -6.72 -4.01
CA VAL A 247 2.08 -6.21 -5.38
C VAL A 247 1.59 -7.20 -6.43
N LEU A 248 1.91 -8.50 -6.27
CA LEU A 248 1.52 -9.52 -7.25
C LEU A 248 0.02 -9.83 -7.24
N CYS A 249 -0.60 -9.90 -6.06
CA CYS A 249 -2.00 -10.28 -5.92
C CYS A 249 -2.98 -9.13 -6.19
N TYR A 250 -2.62 -7.90 -5.82
CA TYR A 250 -3.58 -6.79 -5.81
C TYR A 250 -3.35 -5.72 -6.88
N LEU A 251 -2.14 -5.62 -7.44
CA LEU A 251 -1.79 -4.59 -8.43
C LEU A 251 -1.62 -5.16 -9.86
N SER A 252 -2.18 -6.34 -10.11
CA SER A 252 -2.03 -7.13 -11.34
C SER A 252 -2.51 -6.46 -12.63
N ASN A 253 -3.32 -5.39 -12.54
CA ASN A 253 -3.87 -4.70 -13.71
C ASN A 253 -3.09 -3.43 -14.13
N ASP A 254 -2.13 -2.94 -13.33
CA ASP A 254 -1.34 -1.72 -13.62
C ASP A 254 0.17 -1.98 -13.43
N LEU A 255 0.62 -3.12 -13.99
CA LEU A 255 1.93 -3.77 -13.79
C LEU A 255 3.16 -2.95 -14.21
N THR A 256 3.00 -1.83 -14.92
CA THR A 256 4.12 -1.00 -15.40
C THR A 256 4.54 0.09 -14.42
N GLY A 257 3.67 0.53 -13.50
CA GLY A 257 4.01 1.54 -12.49
C GLY A 257 4.69 0.97 -11.25
N SER A 258 4.02 0.03 -10.58
CA SER A 258 4.40 -0.41 -9.23
C SER A 258 5.65 -1.29 -9.18
N ARG A 259 5.91 -2.13 -10.20
CA ARG A 259 7.15 -2.93 -10.28
C ARG A 259 8.39 -2.07 -10.55
N CYS A 260 8.21 -0.88 -11.10
CA CYS A 260 9.28 0.09 -11.34
C CYS A 260 9.59 0.93 -10.09
N MET A 261 8.85 0.75 -8.99
CA MET A 261 9.06 1.53 -7.78
C MET A 261 10.34 1.08 -7.06
N PRO A 262 11.18 2.03 -6.57
CA PRO A 262 12.44 1.70 -5.91
C PRO A 262 12.29 0.78 -4.70
N TRP A 263 11.21 0.92 -3.94
CA TRP A 263 10.91 0.10 -2.77
C TRP A 263 10.59 -1.35 -3.16
N PHE A 264 9.91 -1.59 -4.28
CA PHE A 264 9.63 -2.96 -4.73
C PHE A 264 10.92 -3.66 -5.17
N ALA A 265 11.73 -2.97 -5.98
CA ALA A 265 13.03 -3.48 -6.40
C ALA A 265 13.97 -3.73 -5.21
N ALA A 266 13.90 -2.91 -4.15
CA ALA A 266 14.64 -3.15 -2.91
C ALA A 266 14.19 -4.44 -2.21
N ALA A 267 12.89 -4.71 -2.17
CA ALA A 267 12.39 -5.95 -1.57
C ALA A 267 12.82 -7.19 -2.34
N GLU A 268 12.76 -7.16 -3.67
CA GLU A 268 13.25 -8.27 -4.50
C GLU A 268 14.74 -8.52 -4.32
N ARG A 269 15.55 -7.45 -4.23
CA ARG A 269 16.98 -7.57 -3.95
C ARG A 269 17.24 -8.20 -2.58
N GLY A 270 16.54 -7.76 -1.54
CA GLY A 270 16.68 -8.33 -0.21
C GLY A 270 16.31 -9.81 -0.14
N LEU A 271 15.28 -10.25 -0.87
CA LEU A 271 14.93 -11.68 -0.97
C LEU A 271 16.00 -12.49 -1.71
N ARG A 272 16.57 -11.95 -2.80
CA ARG A 272 17.68 -12.60 -3.52
C ARG A 272 18.91 -12.74 -2.62
N GLU A 273 19.25 -11.69 -1.88
CA GLU A 273 20.37 -11.72 -0.94
C GLU A 273 20.16 -12.79 0.15
N LEU A 274 18.96 -12.91 0.71
CA LEU A 274 18.63 -13.98 1.67
C LEU A 274 18.77 -15.38 1.07
N GLN A 275 18.37 -15.56 -0.19
CA GLN A 275 18.53 -16.82 -0.91
C GLN A 275 20.01 -17.15 -1.13
N GLU A 276 20.82 -16.17 -1.52
CA GLU A 276 22.27 -16.31 -1.71
C GLU A 276 22.99 -16.62 -0.39
N ARG A 277 22.66 -15.91 0.70
CA ARG A 277 23.21 -16.19 2.05
C ARG A 277 22.89 -17.62 2.50
N ARG A 278 21.66 -18.10 2.27
CA ARG A 278 21.25 -19.48 2.58
C ARG A 278 21.95 -20.51 1.70
N ALA A 279 22.13 -20.22 0.41
CA ALA A 279 22.88 -21.08 -0.49
C ALA A 279 24.34 -21.21 -0.02
N LYS A 280 24.99 -20.07 0.26
CA LYS A 280 26.35 -20.03 0.75
C LYS A 280 26.54 -20.80 2.06
N ARG A 281 25.67 -20.61 3.07
CA ARG A 281 25.74 -21.38 4.32
C ARG A 281 25.60 -22.89 4.10
N ARG A 282 24.69 -23.31 3.21
CA ARG A 282 24.54 -24.73 2.86
C ARG A 282 25.78 -25.30 2.19
N ASP A 283 26.42 -24.53 1.31
CA ASP A 283 27.67 -24.93 0.66
C ASP A 283 28.83 -25.00 1.67
N GLU A 284 28.93 -24.03 2.59
CA GLU A 284 29.92 -24.03 3.68
C GLU A 284 29.73 -25.21 4.63
N GLU A 285 28.50 -25.49 5.06
CA GLU A 285 28.17 -26.67 5.88
C GLU A 285 28.58 -27.97 5.20
N ARG A 286 28.24 -28.10 3.90
CA ARG A 286 28.62 -29.26 3.08
C ARG A 286 30.14 -29.44 3.02
N LEU A 287 30.88 -28.37 2.72
CA LEU A 287 32.33 -28.43 2.60
C LEU A 287 32.98 -28.79 3.94
N ALA A 288 32.53 -28.17 5.02
CA ALA A 288 33.02 -28.46 6.37
C ALA A 288 32.79 -29.93 6.76
N GLU A 289 31.63 -30.51 6.44
CA GLU A 289 31.32 -31.91 6.72
C GLU A 289 32.24 -32.88 5.95
N LEU A 290 32.48 -32.61 4.65
CA LEU A 290 33.37 -33.42 3.83
C LEU A 290 34.85 -33.27 4.21
N GLU A 291 35.26 -32.07 4.64
CA GLU A 291 36.62 -31.78 5.10
C GLU A 291 36.93 -32.45 6.44
N ALA A 292 36.02 -32.34 7.42
CA ALA A 292 36.15 -33.03 8.71
C ALA A 292 36.19 -34.56 8.54
N ALA A 293 35.52 -35.07 7.51
CA ALA A 293 35.54 -36.47 7.13
C ALA A 293 36.79 -36.91 6.34
N GLY A 294 37.68 -35.97 5.97
CA GLY A 294 38.85 -36.22 5.13
C GLY A 294 38.53 -36.58 3.68
N VAL A 295 37.26 -36.48 3.26
CA VAL A 295 36.79 -36.93 1.93
C VAL A 295 37.33 -36.03 0.83
N LEU A 296 37.36 -34.70 1.04
CA LEU A 296 37.85 -33.76 0.01
C LEU A 296 39.32 -34.00 -0.34
N ALA A 297 40.18 -34.11 0.68
CA ALA A 297 41.60 -34.36 0.50
C ALA A 297 41.86 -35.73 -0.15
N ASP A 298 41.12 -36.75 0.29
CA ASP A 298 41.24 -38.10 -0.26
C ASP A 298 40.80 -38.18 -1.73
N LEU A 299 39.63 -37.62 -2.07
CA LEU A 299 39.16 -37.60 -3.46
C LEU A 299 40.12 -36.81 -4.35
N LYS A 300 40.58 -35.63 -3.91
CA LYS A 300 41.52 -34.80 -4.68
C LYS A 300 42.86 -35.51 -4.93
N ALA A 301 43.47 -36.06 -3.90
CA ALA A 301 44.77 -36.75 -4.00
C ALA A 301 44.71 -37.97 -4.94
N ASN A 302 43.56 -38.64 -5.03
CA ASN A 302 43.38 -39.78 -5.92
C ASN A 302 42.91 -39.37 -7.32
N TRP A 303 42.25 -38.21 -7.47
CA TRP A 303 41.90 -37.61 -8.74
C TRP A 303 43.15 -37.13 -9.50
N GLU A 304 44.11 -36.51 -8.81
CA GLU A 304 45.38 -36.05 -9.42
C GLU A 304 46.23 -37.20 -10.00
N ARG A 305 45.96 -38.44 -9.60
CA ARG A 305 46.64 -39.66 -10.11
C ARG A 305 46.05 -40.18 -11.42
N GLY A 306 45.01 -39.54 -11.94
CA GLY A 306 44.38 -39.88 -13.21
C GLY A 306 43.10 -40.72 -13.09
N SER A 307 42.35 -40.78 -14.18
CA SER A 307 40.97 -41.29 -14.23
C SER A 307 40.82 -42.76 -13.88
N GLU A 308 41.74 -43.63 -14.32
CA GLU A 308 41.69 -45.07 -14.02
C GLU A 308 41.95 -45.35 -12.52
N HIS A 309 42.93 -44.63 -11.95
CA HIS A 309 43.22 -44.72 -10.52
C HIS A 309 42.03 -44.22 -9.70
N PHE A 310 41.47 -43.07 -10.08
CA PHE A 310 40.32 -42.50 -9.40
C PHE A 310 39.10 -43.43 -9.44
N LEU A 311 38.80 -44.04 -10.60
CA LEU A 311 37.72 -45.02 -10.74
C LEU A 311 37.90 -46.21 -9.79
N ARG A 312 39.10 -46.79 -9.72
CA ARG A 312 39.37 -47.89 -8.80
C ARG A 312 39.14 -47.47 -7.34
N HIS A 313 39.72 -46.32 -6.97
CA HIS A 313 39.64 -45.78 -5.62
C HIS A 313 38.20 -45.53 -5.14
N ILE A 314 37.36 -44.88 -5.96
CA ILE A 314 35.99 -44.56 -5.55
C ILE A 314 35.14 -45.82 -5.36
N TYR A 315 35.33 -46.88 -6.16
CA TYR A 315 34.56 -48.11 -5.98
C TYR A 315 35.06 -48.96 -4.80
N GLU A 316 36.34 -48.87 -4.44
CA GLU A 316 36.90 -49.56 -3.28
C GLU A 316 36.52 -48.86 -1.97
N LYS A 317 36.71 -47.54 -1.89
CA LYS A 317 36.56 -46.78 -0.65
C LYS A 317 35.18 -46.13 -0.47
N TYR A 318 34.51 -45.82 -1.58
CA TYR A 318 33.19 -45.19 -1.61
C TYR A 318 32.22 -46.01 -2.48
N PRO A 319 32.01 -47.31 -2.19
CA PRO A 319 31.21 -48.16 -3.06
C PRO A 319 29.78 -47.61 -3.23
N PRO A 320 29.21 -47.64 -4.45
CA PRO A 320 27.84 -47.15 -4.66
C PRO A 320 26.86 -47.93 -3.79
N ARG A 321 26.05 -47.23 -3.01
CA ARG A 321 25.05 -47.88 -2.15
C ARG A 321 23.96 -48.58 -2.97
N PRO A 322 23.45 -49.72 -2.50
CA PRO A 322 22.34 -50.40 -3.15
C PRO A 322 21.11 -49.49 -3.15
N VAL A 323 20.42 -49.43 -4.29
CA VAL A 323 19.11 -48.80 -4.42
C VAL A 323 18.08 -49.91 -4.54
N GLU A 324 17.05 -49.85 -3.70
CA GLU A 324 16.02 -50.88 -3.64
C GLU A 324 15.37 -51.08 -5.02
N GLY A 325 15.27 -52.34 -5.47
CA GLY A 325 14.75 -52.69 -6.79
C GLY A 325 15.71 -52.49 -7.98
N GLN A 326 16.97 -52.10 -7.76
CA GLN A 326 17.99 -52.01 -8.82
C GLN A 326 19.07 -53.09 -8.68
N PRO A 327 19.63 -53.57 -9.81
CA PRO A 327 20.77 -54.49 -9.77
C PRO A 327 21.97 -53.85 -9.07
N ALA A 328 22.81 -54.69 -8.46
CA ALA A 328 24.01 -54.25 -7.76
C ALA A 328 24.91 -53.41 -8.67
N ARG A 329 25.27 -52.20 -8.21
CA ARG A 329 26.12 -51.26 -8.94
C ARG A 329 27.58 -51.69 -8.81
N THR A 330 28.06 -52.51 -9.74
CA THR A 330 29.43 -53.02 -9.75
C THR A 330 30.42 -52.06 -10.44
N PRO A 331 31.73 -52.20 -10.20
CA PRO A 331 32.76 -51.47 -10.93
C PRO A 331 32.61 -51.65 -12.45
N PRO A 332 32.84 -50.60 -13.26
CA PRO A 332 32.81 -50.71 -14.71
C PRO A 332 33.88 -51.70 -15.18
N ASP A 333 33.53 -52.50 -16.19
CA ASP A 333 34.43 -53.46 -16.82
C ASP A 333 35.64 -52.74 -17.43
N ALA A 334 36.84 -53.12 -16.96
CA ALA A 334 38.12 -52.56 -17.37
C ALA A 334 38.43 -52.76 -18.86
N SER A 335 37.79 -53.73 -19.52
CA SER A 335 37.94 -53.95 -20.98
C SER A 335 37.21 -52.89 -21.82
N LYS A 336 36.30 -52.11 -21.24
CA LYS A 336 35.57 -51.06 -21.96
C LYS A 336 36.43 -49.82 -22.15
N PRO A 337 36.20 -49.01 -23.20
CA PRO A 337 36.86 -47.72 -23.34
C PRO A 337 36.63 -46.83 -22.12
N LEU A 338 37.67 -46.11 -21.67
CA LEU A 338 37.63 -45.25 -20.48
C LEU A 338 36.41 -44.32 -20.43
N LYS A 339 36.06 -43.70 -21.56
CA LYS A 339 34.87 -42.85 -21.69
C LYS A 339 33.56 -43.56 -21.29
N LYS A 340 33.42 -44.84 -21.66
CA LYS A 340 32.26 -45.67 -21.30
C LYS A 340 32.31 -46.07 -19.82
N GLN A 341 33.50 -46.31 -19.26
CA GLN A 341 33.67 -46.57 -17.83
C GLN A 341 33.26 -45.35 -16.98
N LEU A 342 33.73 -44.15 -17.36
CA LEU A 342 33.38 -42.88 -16.70
C LEU A 342 31.88 -42.60 -16.76
N MET A 343 31.22 -42.85 -17.90
CA MET A 343 29.77 -42.67 -18.03
C MET A 343 28.97 -43.61 -17.11
N ILE A 344 29.39 -44.87 -16.99
CA ILE A 344 28.78 -45.83 -16.05
C ILE A 344 28.95 -45.33 -14.61
N ALA A 345 30.16 -44.92 -14.23
CA ALA A 345 30.44 -44.38 -12.90
C ALA A 345 29.62 -43.12 -12.60
N LEU A 346 29.51 -42.18 -13.55
CA LEU A 346 28.64 -41.00 -13.40
C LEU A 346 27.20 -41.39 -13.12
N THR A 347 26.70 -42.46 -13.75
CA THR A 347 25.33 -42.94 -13.52
C THR A 347 25.15 -43.52 -12.10
N HIS A 348 26.21 -44.13 -11.54
CA HIS A 348 26.18 -44.72 -10.20
C HIS A 348 26.26 -43.69 -9.08
N TYR A 349 27.00 -42.59 -9.28
CA TYR A 349 27.23 -41.54 -8.29
C TYR A 349 26.40 -40.27 -8.52
N HIS A 350 25.60 -40.19 -9.58
CA HIS A 350 24.81 -38.99 -9.87
C HIS A 350 23.89 -38.62 -8.69
N PRO A 351 23.85 -37.34 -8.27
CA PRO A 351 23.04 -36.88 -7.14
C PRO A 351 21.53 -37.20 -7.24
N ASP A 352 21.00 -37.29 -8.46
CA ASP A 352 19.60 -37.66 -8.72
C ASP A 352 19.29 -39.15 -8.51
N LYS A 353 20.32 -40.00 -8.40
CA LYS A 353 20.20 -41.47 -8.31
C LYS A 353 20.64 -42.03 -6.96
N VAL A 354 20.92 -41.16 -6.01
CA VAL A 354 21.36 -41.50 -4.65
C VAL A 354 20.32 -41.00 -3.63
N ASP A 355 20.23 -41.71 -2.52
CA ASP A 355 19.33 -41.33 -1.43
C ASP A 355 19.79 -40.00 -0.79
N LYS A 356 18.87 -39.05 -0.66
CA LYS A 356 19.10 -37.73 -0.06
C LYS A 356 18.97 -37.73 1.46
N SER A 357 18.48 -38.83 2.06
CA SER A 357 18.34 -38.97 3.51
C SER A 357 19.70 -39.02 4.22
N ASP A 358 20.69 -39.68 3.61
CA ASP A 358 22.08 -39.68 4.07
C ASP A 358 22.82 -38.49 3.47
N ARG A 359 22.79 -37.35 4.17
CA ARG A 359 23.42 -36.09 3.74
C ARG A 359 24.90 -36.25 3.40
N ARG A 360 25.66 -36.98 4.23
CA ARG A 360 27.11 -37.16 4.03
C ARG A 360 27.40 -37.95 2.77
N TRP A 361 26.66 -39.04 2.54
CA TRP A 361 26.79 -39.83 1.33
C TRP A 361 26.37 -39.03 0.08
N TYR A 362 25.27 -38.29 0.17
CA TYR A 362 24.80 -37.40 -0.89
C TYR A 362 25.89 -36.38 -1.29
N TYR A 363 26.47 -35.67 -0.31
CA TYR A 363 27.55 -34.71 -0.57
C TYR A 363 28.81 -35.37 -1.14
N THR A 364 29.15 -36.57 -0.67
CA THR A 364 30.28 -37.35 -1.22
C THR A 364 30.04 -37.69 -2.70
N CYS A 365 28.83 -38.12 -3.04
CA CYS A 365 28.43 -38.45 -4.42
C CYS A 365 28.43 -37.22 -5.34
N GLU A 366 27.97 -36.06 -4.84
CA GLU A 366 28.09 -34.80 -5.58
C GLU A 366 29.54 -34.46 -5.90
N GLU A 367 30.47 -34.66 -4.96
CA GLU A 367 31.88 -34.35 -5.17
C GLU A 367 32.59 -35.35 -6.09
N ILE A 368 32.30 -36.65 -5.95
CA ILE A 368 32.76 -37.67 -6.89
C ILE A 368 32.28 -37.34 -8.31
N THR A 369 31.02 -36.93 -8.46
CA THR A 369 30.43 -36.59 -9.76
C THR A 369 31.14 -35.40 -10.42
N LYS A 370 31.55 -34.36 -9.66
CA LYS A 370 32.35 -33.24 -10.19
C LYS A 370 33.68 -33.71 -10.78
N TYR A 371 34.42 -34.54 -10.05
CA TYR A 371 35.70 -35.09 -10.51
C TYR A 371 35.54 -36.01 -11.73
N LEU A 372 34.51 -36.86 -11.74
CA LEU A 372 34.19 -37.70 -12.90
C LEU A 372 33.82 -36.88 -14.14
N ASN A 373 33.04 -35.80 -13.98
CA ASN A 373 32.70 -34.89 -15.07
C ASN A 373 33.95 -34.20 -15.63
N SER A 374 34.89 -33.78 -14.77
CA SER A 374 36.17 -33.20 -15.19
C SER A 374 36.95 -34.15 -16.10
N PHE A 375 37.06 -35.44 -15.75
CA PHE A 375 37.69 -36.43 -16.64
C PHE A 375 36.90 -36.63 -17.93
N PHE A 376 35.57 -36.68 -17.84
CA PHE A 376 34.72 -36.91 -19.00
C PHE A 376 34.85 -35.79 -20.05
N GLU A 377 34.87 -34.53 -19.63
CA GLU A 377 35.08 -33.38 -20.53
C GLU A 377 36.46 -33.41 -21.21
N VAL A 378 37.52 -33.82 -20.50
CA VAL A 378 38.86 -33.98 -21.09
C VAL A 378 38.90 -35.11 -22.14
N THR A 379 38.11 -36.18 -21.96
CA THR A 379 37.99 -37.30 -22.93
C THR A 379 36.99 -37.07 -24.08
N LYS A 380 36.37 -35.90 -24.17
CA LYS A 380 35.51 -35.51 -25.31
C LYS A 380 36.29 -34.90 -26.47
N GLY A 381 37.48 -34.35 -26.21
CA GLY A 381 38.49 -34.06 -27.24
C GLY A 381 39.19 -35.34 -27.67
#